data_AF-A0A7C7VQE0-F1
#
_entry.id   AF-A0A7C7VQE0-F1
#
_cell.length_a   1.000
_cell.length_b   1.000
_cell.length_c   1.000
_cell.angle_alpha   90.00
_cell.angle_beta   90.00
_cell.angle_gamma   90.00
#
_symmetry.space_group_name_H-M   'P 1'
#
loop_
_entity.id
_entity.type
_entity.pdbx_description
1 polymer ?
#
loop_
_entity_poly.entity_id
_entity_poly.type
_entity_poly.pdbx_seq_one_letter_code
_entity_poly.pdbx_strand_id
1 'polypeptide(L)'
;MDKPFIGIANSFTTAVPGHIHLNSLVEFVKAGIRSAGGVPFEFNTIALCDGLTMGHIGMRYSLPSRELIADSIEVVVEANRFDGVVLLTNCDKITPGMLMAAARL
;
A
#
# COMPACT_ATOMS: atom_id res chain seq x y z
N MET A 1 -8.09 22.92 14.27
CA MET A 1 -7.23 22.47 13.16
C MET A 1 -7.46 20.96 13.08
N ASP A 2 -8.68 20.55 12.71
CA ASP A 2 -9.20 19.21 13.06
C ASP A 2 -9.63 18.45 11.81
N LYS A 3 -8.80 18.49 10.77
CA LYS A 3 -9.05 17.69 9.57
C LYS A 3 -8.42 16.33 9.76
N PRO A 4 -9.12 15.22 9.46
CA PRO A 4 -8.54 13.89 9.58
C PRO A 4 -7.39 13.73 8.58
N PHE A 5 -6.25 13.27 9.08
CA PHE A 5 -5.08 12.93 8.28
C PHE A 5 -5.20 11.48 7.82
N ILE A 6 -5.35 11.30 6.51
CA ILE A 6 -5.61 9.99 5.92
C ILE A 6 -4.37 9.55 5.14
N GLY A 7 -3.73 8.47 5.61
CA GLY A 7 -2.66 7.82 4.89
C GLY A 7 -3.19 7.07 3.67
N ILE A 8 -2.42 7.01 2.59
CA ILE A 8 -2.72 6.18 1.42
C ILE A 8 -1.51 5.29 1.16
N ALA A 9 -1.63 4.00 1.51
CA ALA A 9 -0.59 3.01 1.26
C ALA A 9 -0.69 2.51 -0.18
N ASN A 10 0.19 3.02 -1.04
CA ASN A 10 0.22 2.68 -2.46
C ASN A 10 1.27 1.59 -2.75
N SER A 11 0.88 0.54 -3.45
CA SER A 11 1.81 -0.50 -3.93
C SER A 11 2.33 -0.23 -5.35
N PHE A 12 2.21 1.00 -5.86
CA PHE A 12 2.71 1.39 -7.17
C PHE A 12 4.22 1.11 -7.32
N THR A 13 4.55 0.47 -8.43
CA THR A 13 5.91 0.32 -8.94
C THR A 13 5.86 0.02 -10.44
N THR A 14 6.87 0.47 -11.19
CA THR A 14 7.04 0.12 -12.60
C THR A 14 7.55 -1.30 -12.81
N ALA A 15 8.08 -1.94 -11.75
CA ALA A 15 8.58 -3.32 -11.80
C ALA A 15 7.45 -4.37 -11.87
N VAL A 16 6.22 -4.01 -11.51
CA VAL A 16 5.08 -4.93 -11.47
C VAL A 16 4.01 -4.38 -12.42
N PRO A 17 3.78 -4.99 -13.59
CA PRO A 17 2.83 -4.47 -14.59
C PRO A 17 1.43 -4.23 -14.05
N GLY A 18 0.97 -5.11 -13.15
CA GLY A 18 -0.33 -4.96 -12.48
C GLY A 18 -0.42 -3.72 -11.60
N HIS A 19 0.67 -3.07 -11.21
CA HIS A 19 0.66 -1.96 -10.25
C HIS A 19 0.83 -0.58 -10.90
N ILE A 20 1.19 -0.52 -12.19
CA ILE A 20 1.51 0.75 -12.87
C ILE A 20 0.33 1.74 -12.81
N HIS A 21 -0.89 1.23 -12.99
CA HIS A 21 -2.10 2.05 -13.01
C HIS A 21 -2.48 2.64 -11.64
N LEU A 22 -1.88 2.15 -10.55
CA LEU A 22 -2.17 2.65 -9.19
C LEU A 22 -1.69 4.11 -9.01
N ASN A 23 -0.67 4.54 -9.77
CA ASN A 23 -0.21 5.94 -9.77
C ASN A 23 -1.26 6.91 -10.35
N SER A 24 -2.17 6.42 -11.20
CA SER A 24 -3.30 7.22 -11.67
C SER A 24 -4.49 7.11 -10.72
N LEU A 25 -4.72 5.92 -10.16
CA LEU A 25 -5.83 5.67 -9.24
C LEU A 25 -5.73 6.50 -7.95
N VAL A 26 -4.51 6.67 -7.42
CA VAL A 26 -4.28 7.41 -6.18
C VAL A 26 -4.75 8.86 -6.26
N GLU A 27 -4.72 9.50 -7.43
CA GLU A 27 -5.18 10.87 -7.59
C GLU A 27 -6.70 10.99 -7.38
N PHE A 28 -7.48 9.99 -7.80
CA PHE A 28 -8.92 9.94 -7.52
C PHE A 28 -9.19 9.74 -6.03
N VAL A 29 -8.38 8.91 -5.35
CA VAL A 29 -8.48 8.69 -3.90
C VAL A 29 -8.15 9.96 -3.12
N LYS A 30 -7.06 10.64 -3.47
CA LYS A 30 -6.69 11.95 -2.89
C LYS A 30 -7.80 12.97 -3.10
N ALA A 31 -8.40 13.02 -4.29
CA ALA A 31 -9.51 13.92 -4.58
C ALA A 31 -10.74 13.62 -3.69
N GLY A 32 -11.08 12.33 -3.52
CA GLY A 32 -12.18 11.90 -2.64
C GLY A 32 -11.95 12.24 -1.16
N ILE A 33 -10.73 12.05 -0.65
CA ILE A 33 -10.39 12.43 0.73
C ILE A 33 -10.51 13.93 0.92
N ARG A 34 -9.99 14.73 -0.02
CA ARG A 34 -10.08 16.20 0.04
C ARG A 34 -11.52 16.69 -0.02
N SER A 35 -12.36 16.11 -0.89
CA SER A 35 -13.77 16.50 -0.99
C SER A 35 -14.57 16.12 0.26
N ALA A 36 -14.18 15.07 0.96
CA ALA A 36 -14.72 14.69 2.27
C ALA A 36 -14.15 15.52 3.45
N GLY A 37 -13.24 16.48 3.20
CA GLY A 37 -12.67 17.36 4.21
C GLY A 37 -11.40 16.86 4.92
N GLY A 38 -10.86 15.71 4.50
CA GLY A 38 -9.61 15.16 5.02
C GLY A 38 -8.36 15.68 4.31
N VAL A 39 -7.19 15.36 4.87
CA VAL A 39 -5.87 15.67 4.30
C VAL A 39 -5.20 14.36 3.88
N PRO A 40 -5.03 14.08 2.57
CA PRO A 40 -4.43 12.84 2.12
C PRO A 40 -2.89 12.90 2.14
N PHE A 41 -2.26 11.85 2.64
CA PHE A 41 -0.81 11.63 2.60
C PHE A 41 -0.52 10.30 1.91
N GLU A 42 0.00 10.34 0.70
CA GLU A 42 0.43 9.12 -0.01
C GLU A 42 1.82 8.70 0.45
N PHE A 43 1.98 7.40 0.67
CA PHE A 43 3.27 6.74 0.83
C PHE A 43 3.26 5.38 0.13
N ASN A 44 4.44 4.84 -0.14
CA ASN A 44 4.55 3.57 -0.85
C ASN A 44 4.95 2.42 0.08
N THR A 45 4.50 1.22 -0.28
CA THR A 45 5.06 -0.06 0.20
C THR A 45 5.70 -0.82 -0.97
N ILE A 46 6.43 -1.89 -0.66
CA ILE A 46 7.06 -2.74 -1.68
C ILE A 46 6.01 -3.54 -2.45
N ALA A 47 6.38 -3.96 -3.66
CA ALA A 47 5.58 -4.87 -4.46
C ALA A 47 6.49 -5.78 -5.29
N LEU A 48 6.10 -7.05 -5.42
CA LEU A 48 6.79 -8.06 -6.21
C LEU A 48 5.81 -8.70 -7.20
N CYS A 49 6.33 -9.13 -8.36
CA CYS A 49 5.56 -9.88 -9.34
C CYS A 49 5.99 -11.35 -9.30
N ASP A 50 5.08 -12.25 -8.88
CA ASP A 50 5.33 -13.69 -8.97
C ASP A 50 5.63 -14.09 -10.41
N GLY A 51 4.92 -13.51 -11.39
CA GLY A 51 5.18 -13.74 -12.82
C GLY A 51 6.61 -13.42 -13.29
N LEU A 52 7.31 -12.49 -12.62
CA LEU A 52 8.72 -12.20 -12.91
C LEU A 52 9.69 -13.08 -12.13
N THR A 53 9.31 -13.51 -10.93
CA THR A 53 10.21 -14.23 -10.01
C THR A 53 10.13 -15.75 -10.13
N MET A 54 9.11 -16.26 -10.82
CA MET A 54 8.88 -17.68 -11.05
C MET A 54 10.05 -18.32 -11.79
N GLY A 55 10.51 -19.48 -11.29
CA GLY A 55 11.56 -20.28 -11.94
C GLY A 55 12.99 -19.94 -11.54
N HIS A 56 13.22 -19.01 -10.60
CA HIS A 56 14.55 -18.73 -10.07
C HIS A 56 14.53 -18.39 -8.56
N ILE A 57 15.70 -18.05 -8.01
CA ILE A 57 15.89 -17.79 -6.56
C ILE A 57 14.97 -16.70 -5.99
N GLY A 58 14.44 -15.82 -6.86
CA GLY A 58 13.55 -14.72 -6.48
C GLY A 58 12.24 -15.18 -5.87
N MET A 59 11.71 -16.34 -6.28
CA MET A 59 10.44 -16.86 -5.77
C MET A 59 10.47 -17.11 -4.25
N ARG A 60 11.66 -17.28 -3.65
CA ARG A 60 11.84 -17.42 -2.20
C ARG A 60 11.46 -16.16 -1.42
N TYR A 61 11.41 -15.01 -2.09
CA TYR A 61 11.06 -13.71 -1.50
C TYR A 61 9.58 -13.35 -1.67
N SER A 62 8.82 -14.09 -2.49
CA SER A 62 7.40 -13.79 -2.75
C SER A 62 6.56 -13.82 -1.47
N LEU A 63 6.47 -14.97 -0.80
CA LEU A 63 5.63 -15.10 0.41
C LEU A 63 6.13 -14.23 1.59
N PRO A 64 7.44 -14.17 1.91
CA PRO A 64 7.94 -13.29 2.96
C PRO A 64 7.66 -11.80 2.73
N SER A 65 7.52 -11.36 1.47
CA SER A 65 7.19 -9.94 1.18
C SER A 65 5.86 -9.50 1.79
N ARG A 66 4.92 -10.42 2.02
CA ARG A 66 3.65 -10.14 2.70
C ARG A 66 3.86 -9.51 4.07
N GLU A 67 4.80 -10.04 4.86
CA GLU A 67 5.11 -9.52 6.20
C GLU A 67 5.74 -8.15 6.11
N LEU A 68 6.71 -7.96 5.20
CA LEU A 68 7.34 -6.66 4.97
C LEU A 68 6.33 -5.58 4.58
N ILE A 69 5.33 -5.94 3.77
CA ILE A 69 4.25 -5.03 3.40
C ILE A 69 3.43 -4.65 4.63
N ALA A 70 3.02 -5.64 5.43
CA ALA A 70 2.24 -5.40 6.64
C ALA A 70 3.00 -4.48 7.61
N ASP A 71 4.25 -4.84 7.92
CA ASP A 71 5.12 -4.11 8.84
C ASP A 71 5.42 -2.69 8.33
N SER A 72 5.65 -2.51 7.03
CA SER A 72 5.93 -1.19 6.45
C SER A 72 4.76 -0.21 6.61
N ILE A 73 3.53 -0.71 6.46
CA ILE A 73 2.32 0.12 6.59
C ILE A 73 2.07 0.44 8.07
N GLU A 74 2.17 -0.57 8.93
CA GLU A 74 2.03 -0.42 10.38
C GLU A 74 2.99 0.66 10.92
N VAL A 75 4.27 0.59 10.57
CA VAL A 75 5.28 1.57 10.98
C VAL A 75 4.94 2.98 10.53
N VAL A 76 4.56 3.16 9.26
CA VAL A 76 4.27 4.50 8.72
C VAL A 76 3.01 5.08 9.37
N VAL A 77 1.94 4.28 9.52
CA VAL A 77 0.67 4.75 10.08
C VAL A 77 0.82 5.10 11.56
N GLU A 78 1.42 4.22 12.37
CA GLU A 78 1.63 4.45 13.80
C GLU A 78 2.59 5.61 14.07
N ALA A 79 3.68 5.72 13.31
CA ALA A 79 4.66 6.79 13.50
C ALA A 79 4.10 8.18 13.16
N ASN A 80 3.29 8.27 12.10
CA ASN A 80 2.70 9.54 11.66
C ASN A 80 1.35 9.83 12.34
N ARG A 81 0.80 8.88 13.10
CA ARG A 81 -0.49 8.99 13.80
C ARG A 81 -1.62 9.42 12.85
N PHE A 82 -1.73 8.74 11.71
CA PHE A 82 -2.85 8.97 10.80
C PHE A 82 -4.17 8.53 11.43
N ASP A 83 -5.24 9.29 11.18
CA ASP A 83 -6.59 9.00 11.69
C ASP A 83 -7.27 7.85 10.92
N GLY A 84 -6.72 7.51 9.75
CA GLY A 84 -7.17 6.39 8.94
C GLY A 84 -6.21 6.12 7.79
N VAL A 85 -6.39 4.97 7.14
CA VAL A 85 -5.56 4.55 6.00
C VAL A 85 -6.41 3.97 4.88
N VAL A 86 -6.08 4.34 3.64
CA VAL A 86 -6.60 3.71 2.42
C VAL A 86 -5.52 2.82 1.84
N LEU A 87 -5.86 1.59 1.50
CA LEU A 87 -4.93 0.57 1.02
C LEU A 87 -5.12 0.35 -0.49
N LEU A 88 -4.19 0.84 -1.31
CA LEU A 88 -4.20 0.65 -2.76
C LEU A 88 -3.42 -0.61 -3.12
N THR A 89 -4.15 -1.71 -3.15
CA THR A 89 -3.61 -3.05 -3.37
C THR A 89 -3.89 -3.58 -4.77
N ASN A 90 -2.97 -4.43 -5.25
CA ASN A 90 -3.19 -5.37 -6.32
C ASN A 90 -2.25 -6.58 -6.10
N CYS A 91 -2.45 -7.69 -6.82
CA CYS A 91 -1.64 -8.91 -6.76
C CYS A 91 -1.67 -9.70 -5.44
N ASP A 92 -1.30 -10.98 -5.58
CA ASP A 92 -1.51 -12.08 -4.62
C ASP A 92 -1.02 -11.76 -3.19
N LYS A 93 0.27 -11.45 -2.99
CA LYS A 93 0.85 -11.30 -1.63
C LYS A 93 0.64 -9.93 -1.01
N ILE A 94 0.33 -8.93 -1.82
CA ILE A 94 0.20 -7.53 -1.39
C ILE A 94 -1.17 -7.29 -0.77
N THR A 95 -2.24 -7.84 -1.36
CA THR A 95 -3.60 -7.75 -0.79
C THR A 95 -3.68 -8.30 0.64
N PRO A 96 -3.27 -9.54 0.95
CA PRO A 96 -3.29 -10.04 2.32
C PRO A 96 -2.30 -9.29 3.22
N GLY A 97 -1.14 -8.83 2.73
CA GLY A 97 -0.20 -8.04 3.54
C GLY A 97 -0.80 -6.71 3.98
N MET A 98 -1.49 -6.01 3.08
CA MET A 98 -2.22 -4.78 3.41
C MET A 98 -3.41 -5.04 4.36
N LEU A 99 -4.16 -6.13 4.16
CA LEU A 99 -5.24 -6.52 5.07
C LEU A 99 -4.72 -6.90 6.47
N MET A 100 -3.54 -7.53 6.55
CA MET A 100 -2.88 -7.79 7.83
C MET A 100 -2.50 -6.50 8.54
N ALA A 101 -1.96 -5.50 7.83
CA ALA A 101 -1.71 -4.17 8.42
C ALA A 101 -3.00 -3.55 8.96
N ALA A 102 -4.08 -3.60 8.18
CA ALA A 102 -5.39 -3.08 8.60
C ALA A 102 -5.93 -3.73 9.87
N ALA A 103 -5.65 -5.02 10.09
CA ALA A 103 -6.09 -5.75 11.26
C ALA A 103 -5.22 -5.50 12.51
N ARG A 104 -4.01 -4.96 12.33
CA ARG A 104 -3.07 -4.65 13.43
C ARG A 104 -3.23 -3.22 13.97
N LEU A 105 -3.74 -2.30 13.16
CA LEU A 105 -4.03 -0.89 13.48
C LEU A 105 -5.41 -0.75 14.14
#